data_AF-A0A9E0VDJ5-F1
#
_entry.id   AF-A0A9E0VDJ5-F1
#
_cell.length_a   1.000
_cell.length_b   1.000
_cell.length_c   1.000
_cell.angle_alpha   90.00
_cell.angle_beta   90.00
_cell.angle_gamma   90.00
#
_symmetry.space_group_name_H-M   'P 1'
#
loop_
_entity.id
_entity.type
_entity.pdbx_description
1 polymer ?
#
loop_
_entity_poly.entity_id
_entity_poly.type
_entity_poly.pdbx_seq_one_letter_code
_entity_poly.pdbx_strand_id
1 'polypeptide(L)'
;MKKITVFLLLVFCLGLTGCSKNAEVQAFITELDSTTKEMVGKLDASPNSQGVDEAQKAFDAKKASLKEKFDAFKNARGFQVSEDMQKKLVDSATNNAKLLSDTVTKHASEIANDGDGMQKVQKLMKDYTDTFKM
;
A
#
# COMPACT_ATOMS: atom_id res chain seq x y z
N MET A 1 -53.33 -0.62 3.62
CA MET A 1 -52.32 -0.29 4.65
C MET A 1 -51.24 -1.38 4.89
N LYS A 2 -51.23 -2.53 4.19
CA LYS A 2 -50.20 -3.58 4.36
C LYS A 2 -48.99 -3.49 3.40
N LYS A 3 -49.08 -2.69 2.32
CA LYS A 3 -48.05 -2.61 1.28
C LYS A 3 -46.94 -1.58 1.55
N ILE A 4 -47.17 -0.63 2.46
CA ILE A 4 -46.19 0.42 2.79
C ILE A 4 -45.16 -0.09 3.82
N THR A 5 -45.57 -1.00 4.71
CA THR A 5 -44.70 -1.55 5.77
C THR A 5 -43.57 -2.42 5.23
N VAL A 6 -43.78 -3.13 4.11
CA VAL A 6 -42.74 -3.98 3.49
C VAL A 6 -41.66 -3.15 2.80
N PHE A 7 -42.02 -1.99 2.24
CA PHE A 7 -41.07 -1.11 1.56
C PHE A 7 -40.13 -0.40 2.55
N LEU A 8 -40.62 -0.08 3.76
CA LEU A 8 -39.82 0.55 4.81
C LEU A 8 -38.81 -0.42 5.47
N LEU A 9 -39.16 -1.71 5.56
CA LEU A 9 -38.27 -2.76 6.08
C LEU A 9 -37.13 -3.10 5.12
N LEU A 10 -37.38 -3.06 3.81
CA LEU A 10 -36.37 -3.34 2.78
C LEU A 10 -35.29 -2.23 2.69
N VAL A 11 -35.67 -0.98 2.92
CA VAL A 11 -34.72 0.16 2.97
C VAL A 11 -33.84 0.13 4.23
N PHE A 12 -34.35 -0.40 5.35
CA PHE A 12 -33.56 -0.55 6.58
C PHE A 12 -32.54 -1.70 6.52
N CYS A 13 -32.82 -2.79 5.77
CA CYS A 13 -31.82 -3.85 5.52
C CYS A 13 -30.68 -3.41 4.60
N LEU A 14 -30.91 -2.43 3.71
CA LEU A 14 -29.87 -1.82 2.87
C LEU A 14 -29.01 -0.80 3.64
N GLY A 15 -29.50 -0.26 4.76
CA GLY A 15 -28.72 0.62 5.64
C GLY A 15 -27.75 -0.12 6.57
N LEU A 16 -27.96 -1.43 6.78
CA LEU A 16 -27.13 -2.28 7.66
C LEU A 16 -26.11 -3.13 6.90
N THR A 17 -26.13 -3.09 5.56
CA THR A 17 -25.09 -3.65 4.70
C THR A 17 -24.20 -2.53 4.17
N GLY A 18 -23.65 -1.73 5.09
CA GLY A 18 -22.40 -1.04 4.79
C GLY A 18 -21.35 -2.12 4.51
N CYS A 19 -21.22 -2.53 3.24
CA CYS A 19 -20.26 -3.54 2.81
C CYS A 19 -18.92 -3.19 3.43
N SER A 20 -18.41 -4.05 4.33
CA SER A 20 -17.13 -3.81 4.97
C SER A 20 -16.08 -3.55 3.88
N LYS A 21 -15.24 -2.55 4.07
CA LYS A 21 -14.08 -2.24 3.21
C LYS A 21 -12.93 -3.24 3.35
N ASN A 22 -13.17 -4.37 4.02
CA ASN A 22 -12.18 -5.40 4.28
C ASN A 22 -11.59 -5.99 3.00
N ALA A 23 -12.40 -6.14 1.94
CA ALA A 23 -11.92 -6.65 0.66
C ALA A 23 -10.96 -5.67 -0.02
N GLU A 24 -11.30 -4.38 -0.03
CA GLU A 24 -10.45 -3.32 -0.57
C GLU A 24 -9.15 -3.18 0.20
N VAL A 25 -9.19 -3.24 1.54
CA VAL A 25 -7.99 -3.21 2.39
C VAL A 25 -7.11 -4.45 2.12
N GLN A 26 -7.71 -5.64 2.05
CA GLN A 26 -6.95 -6.87 1.75
C GLN A 26 -6.30 -6.82 0.36
N ALA A 27 -7.02 -6.32 -0.66
CA ALA A 27 -6.48 -6.16 -2.01
C ALA A 27 -5.28 -5.19 -2.04
N PHE A 28 -5.38 -4.08 -1.29
CA PHE A 28 -4.26 -3.15 -1.14
C PHE A 28 -3.06 -3.80 -0.46
N ILE A 29 -3.25 -4.47 0.68
CA ILE A 29 -2.19 -5.16 1.42
C ILE A 29 -1.45 -6.14 0.51
N THR A 30 -2.19 -6.99 -0.20
CA THR A 30 -1.60 -8.00 -1.08
C THR A 30 -0.76 -7.37 -2.19
N GLU A 31 -1.25 -6.31 -2.83
CA GLU A 31 -0.48 -5.64 -3.89
C GLU A 31 0.73 -4.89 -3.33
N LEU A 32 0.58 -4.21 -2.19
CA LEU A 32 1.68 -3.50 -1.52
C LEU A 32 2.81 -4.45 -1.11
N ASP A 33 2.46 -5.57 -0.46
CA ASP A 33 3.41 -6.60 -0.06
C ASP A 33 4.17 -7.17 -1.26
N SER A 34 3.45 -7.48 -2.35
CA SER A 34 4.06 -8.03 -3.56
C SER A 34 4.99 -7.02 -4.26
N THR A 35 4.55 -5.76 -4.35
CA THR A 35 5.32 -4.68 -4.97
C THR A 35 6.58 -4.40 -4.16
N THR A 36 6.49 -4.34 -2.84
CA THR A 36 7.64 -4.09 -1.96
C THR A 36 8.67 -5.23 -2.05
N LYS A 37 8.22 -6.48 -2.10
CA LYS A 37 9.11 -7.63 -2.33
C LYS A 37 9.82 -7.56 -3.67
N GLU A 38 9.11 -7.15 -4.73
CA GLU A 38 9.73 -6.95 -6.04
C GLU A 38 10.79 -5.85 -5.99
N MET A 39 10.47 -4.69 -5.41
CA MET A 39 11.41 -3.56 -5.23
C MET A 39 12.68 -3.99 -4.49
N VAL A 40 12.53 -4.69 -3.36
CA VAL A 40 13.66 -5.19 -2.58
C VAL A 40 14.45 -6.24 -3.34
N GLY A 41 13.78 -7.12 -4.09
CA GLY A 41 14.46 -8.05 -4.99
C GLY A 41 15.34 -7.36 -6.04
N LYS A 42 14.90 -6.19 -6.56
CA LYS A 42 15.72 -5.38 -7.49
C LYS A 42 16.95 -4.78 -6.81
N LEU A 43 16.79 -4.25 -5.60
CA LEU A 43 17.90 -3.69 -4.82
C LEU A 43 18.90 -4.78 -4.40
N ASP A 44 18.44 -5.96 -3.97
CA ASP A 44 19.30 -7.08 -3.60
C ASP A 44 20.06 -7.65 -4.80
N ALA A 45 19.44 -7.73 -5.98
CA ALA A 45 20.06 -8.25 -7.19
C ALA A 45 21.08 -7.28 -7.80
N SER A 46 20.92 -5.98 -7.59
CA SER A 46 21.78 -4.93 -8.14
C SER A 46 21.87 -3.76 -7.17
N PRO A 47 22.74 -3.83 -6.15
CA PRO A 47 22.83 -2.81 -5.10
C PRO A 47 23.56 -1.54 -5.58
N ASN A 48 23.03 -0.90 -6.62
CA ASN A 48 23.62 0.25 -7.30
C ASN A 48 22.50 1.15 -7.88
N SER A 49 22.87 2.24 -8.55
CA SER A 49 21.96 3.20 -9.16
C SER A 49 20.97 2.55 -10.13
N GLN A 50 21.40 1.54 -10.89
CA GLN A 50 20.51 0.79 -11.80
C GLN A 50 19.47 -0.03 -11.02
N GLY A 51 19.83 -0.73 -9.95
CA GLY A 51 18.84 -1.48 -9.17
C GLY A 51 17.84 -0.58 -8.46
N VAL A 52 18.25 0.64 -8.08
CA VAL A 52 17.33 1.66 -7.57
C VAL A 52 16.36 2.12 -8.68
N ASP A 53 16.83 2.32 -9.91
CA ASP A 53 15.96 2.63 -11.05
C ASP A 53 14.98 1.49 -11.35
N GLU A 54 15.41 0.23 -11.25
CA GLU A 54 14.55 -0.93 -11.43
C GLU A 54 13.51 -1.06 -10.31
N ALA A 55 13.89 -0.80 -9.06
CA ALA A 55 12.96 -0.75 -7.94
C ALA A 55 11.92 0.37 -8.12
N GLN A 56 12.35 1.55 -8.55
CA GLN A 56 11.44 2.66 -8.89
C GLN A 56 10.46 2.27 -10.00
N LYS A 57 10.93 1.62 -11.07
CA LYS A 57 10.06 1.14 -12.16
C LYS A 57 9.03 0.12 -11.67
N ALA A 58 9.44 -0.82 -10.81
CA ALA A 58 8.53 -1.80 -10.20
C ALA A 58 7.44 -1.10 -9.39
N PHE A 59 7.80 -0.09 -8.59
CA PHE A 59 6.84 0.71 -7.86
C PHE A 59 5.91 1.50 -8.79
N ASP A 60 6.47 2.24 -9.75
CA ASP A 60 5.72 3.10 -10.67
C ASP A 60 4.71 2.30 -11.51
N ALA A 61 5.04 1.06 -11.88
CA ALA A 61 4.13 0.15 -12.59
C ALA A 61 2.87 -0.21 -11.78
N LYS A 62 2.94 -0.16 -10.44
CA LYS A 62 1.83 -0.48 -9.53
C LYS A 62 1.27 0.76 -8.81
N LYS A 63 1.98 1.89 -8.86
CA LYS A 63 1.67 3.12 -8.13
C LYS A 63 0.24 3.62 -8.32
N ALA A 64 -0.24 3.68 -9.56
CA ALA A 64 -1.60 4.14 -9.84
C ALA A 64 -2.67 3.19 -9.24
N SER A 65 -2.48 1.88 -9.43
CA SER A 65 -3.36 0.84 -8.89
C SER A 65 -3.37 0.80 -7.36
N LEU A 66 -2.19 0.90 -6.73
CA LEU A 66 -2.03 0.99 -5.28
C LEU A 66 -2.71 2.24 -4.72
N LYS A 67 -2.52 3.39 -5.38
CA LYS A 67 -3.14 4.64 -4.98
C LYS A 67 -4.66 4.58 -5.06
N GLU A 68 -5.20 4.03 -6.14
CA GLU A 68 -6.65 3.84 -6.30
C GLU A 68 -7.22 2.97 -5.19
N LYS A 69 -6.56 1.84 -4.88
CA LYS A 69 -6.98 0.95 -3.78
C LYS A 69 -6.90 1.64 -2.43
N PHE A 70 -5.84 2.39 -2.16
CA PHE A 70 -5.71 3.18 -0.94
C PHE A 70 -6.82 4.23 -0.82
N ASP A 71 -7.07 5.00 -1.88
CA ASP A 71 -8.10 6.03 -1.93
C ASP A 71 -9.51 5.44 -1.72
N ALA A 72 -9.75 4.18 -2.08
CA ALA A 72 -11.03 3.48 -1.90
C ALA A 72 -11.41 3.19 -0.43
N PHE A 73 -10.44 3.20 0.50
CA PHE A 73 -10.69 2.97 1.92
C PHE A 73 -10.06 4.00 2.87
N LYS A 74 -9.21 4.93 2.42
CA LYS A 74 -8.50 5.86 3.34
C LYS A 74 -9.41 6.70 4.24
N ASN A 75 -10.65 6.95 3.79
CA ASN A 75 -11.67 7.69 4.53
C ASN A 75 -12.67 6.78 5.27
N ALA A 76 -12.41 5.48 5.32
CA ALA A 76 -13.25 4.52 6.00
C ALA A 76 -13.28 4.82 7.50
N ARG A 77 -14.48 4.85 8.07
CA ARG A 77 -14.68 5.01 9.53
C ARG A 77 -14.61 3.65 10.21
N GLY A 78 -14.33 3.64 11.52
CA GLY A 78 -14.01 2.42 12.28
C GLY A 78 -15.02 1.26 12.22
N PHE A 79 -16.26 1.48 11.78
CA PHE A 79 -17.23 0.40 11.55
C PHE A 79 -17.17 -0.21 10.15
N GLN A 80 -16.46 0.41 9.21
CA GLN A 80 -16.34 -0.05 7.81
C GLN A 80 -15.16 -1.00 7.62
N VAL A 81 -14.15 -0.96 8.48
CA VAL A 81 -12.98 -1.87 8.45
C VAL A 81 -12.88 -2.54 9.81
N SER A 82 -12.88 -3.87 9.86
CA SER A 82 -12.77 -4.60 11.14
C SER A 82 -11.43 -4.34 11.82
N GLU A 83 -11.37 -4.44 13.15
CA GLU A 83 -10.14 -4.26 13.93
C GLU A 83 -9.00 -5.15 13.44
N ASP A 84 -9.28 -6.43 13.16
CA ASP A 84 -8.32 -7.37 12.58
C ASP A 84 -7.73 -6.86 11.25
N MET A 85 -8.55 -6.21 10.42
CA MET A 85 -8.14 -5.71 9.12
C MET A 85 -7.37 -4.40 9.25
N GLN A 86 -7.74 -3.53 10.19
CA GLN A 86 -6.95 -2.34 10.54
C GLN A 86 -5.56 -2.76 11.05
N LYS A 87 -5.48 -3.75 11.93
CA LYS A 87 -4.22 -4.31 12.41
C LYS A 87 -3.37 -4.86 11.28
N LYS A 88 -3.95 -5.67 10.39
CA LYS A 88 -3.24 -6.21 9.21
C LYS A 88 -2.71 -5.10 8.30
N LEU A 89 -3.48 -4.05 8.08
CA LEU A 89 -3.06 -2.89 7.28
C LEU A 89 -1.84 -2.19 7.91
N VAL A 90 -1.90 -1.90 9.21
CA VAL A 90 -0.79 -1.26 9.94
C VAL A 90 0.45 -2.16 9.95
N ASP A 91 0.29 -3.45 10.23
CA ASP A 91 1.39 -4.41 10.27
C ASP A 91 2.03 -4.55 8.88
N SER A 92 1.25 -4.69 7.81
CA SER A 92 1.76 -4.75 6.43
C SER A 92 2.49 -3.47 6.03
N ALA A 93 1.89 -2.29 6.25
CA ALA A 93 2.52 -1.02 5.91
C ALA A 93 3.84 -0.82 6.67
N THR A 94 3.87 -1.15 7.96
CA THR A 94 5.07 -1.06 8.80
C THR A 94 6.15 -2.03 8.34
N ASN A 95 5.78 -3.30 8.10
CA ASN A 95 6.71 -4.33 7.66
C ASN A 95 7.30 -4.03 6.28
N ASN A 96 6.49 -3.52 5.34
CA ASN A 96 6.97 -3.14 4.01
C ASN A 96 7.91 -1.94 4.08
N ALA A 97 7.55 -0.89 4.83
CA ALA A 97 8.42 0.26 5.03
C ALA A 97 9.76 -0.14 5.68
N LYS A 98 9.71 -1.01 6.70
CA LYS A 98 10.90 -1.57 7.34
C LYS A 98 11.74 -2.40 6.37
N LEU A 99 11.12 -3.30 5.61
CA LEU A 99 11.82 -4.17 4.67
C LEU A 99 12.57 -3.36 3.61
N LEU A 100 11.91 -2.35 3.03
CA LEU A 100 12.54 -1.45 2.07
C LEU A 100 13.69 -0.64 2.70
N SER A 101 13.46 -0.07 3.89
CA SER A 101 14.47 0.70 4.62
C SER A 101 15.69 -0.14 5.01
N ASP A 102 15.47 -1.35 5.52
CA ASP A 102 16.52 -2.29 5.92
C ASP A 102 17.34 -2.72 4.69
N THR A 103 16.70 -2.95 3.54
CA THR A 103 17.38 -3.30 2.29
C THR A 103 18.25 -2.16 1.77
N VAL A 104 17.72 -0.93 1.79
CA VAL A 104 18.51 0.26 1.45
C VAL A 104 19.69 0.43 2.39
N THR A 105 19.49 0.22 3.70
CA THR A 105 20.56 0.34 4.69
C THR A 105 21.62 -0.75 4.51
N LYS A 106 21.20 -1.98 4.22
CA LYS A 106 22.08 -3.12 3.94
C LYS A 106 23.04 -2.83 2.78
N HIS A 107 22.55 -2.15 1.74
CA HIS A 107 23.30 -1.82 0.52
C HIS A 107 23.75 -0.37 0.44
N ALA A 108 23.75 0.35 1.56
CA ALA A 108 23.96 1.80 1.56
C ALA A 108 25.35 2.17 1.05
N SER A 109 26.38 1.36 1.33
CA SER A 109 27.75 1.63 0.88
C SER A 109 27.86 1.48 -0.64
N GLU A 110 27.31 0.42 -1.20
CA GLU A 110 27.32 0.12 -2.63
C GLU A 110 26.56 1.19 -3.41
N ILE A 111 25.37 1.56 -2.94
CA ILE A 111 24.53 2.59 -3.55
C ILE A 111 25.18 3.99 -3.42
N ALA A 112 25.81 4.32 -2.29
CA ALA A 112 26.46 5.62 -2.08
C ALA A 112 27.73 5.80 -2.92
N ASN A 113 28.42 4.72 -3.25
CA ASN A 113 29.60 4.76 -4.11
C ASN A 113 29.25 4.78 -5.60
N ASP A 114 27.98 4.58 -5.98
CA ASP A 114 27.53 4.58 -7.37
C ASP A 114 26.83 5.89 -7.77
N GLY A 115 27.63 6.94 -7.88
CA GLY A 115 27.22 8.23 -8.46
C GLY A 115 25.98 8.84 -7.77
N ASP A 116 24.85 8.83 -8.46
CA ASP A 116 23.58 9.42 -8.01
C ASP A 116 22.68 8.45 -7.23
N GLY A 117 23.18 7.25 -6.89
CA GLY A 117 22.40 6.19 -6.23
C GLY A 117 21.64 6.65 -4.98
N MET A 118 22.29 7.40 -4.08
CA MET A 118 21.62 7.90 -2.87
C MET A 118 20.54 8.94 -3.16
N GLN A 119 20.71 9.78 -4.18
CA GLN A 119 19.67 10.73 -4.59
C GLN A 119 18.45 9.98 -5.14
N LYS A 120 18.66 8.92 -5.91
CA LYS A 120 17.59 8.05 -6.41
C LYS A 120 16.87 7.31 -5.29
N VAL A 121 17.60 6.82 -4.29
CA VAL A 121 16.99 6.21 -3.09
C VAL A 121 16.10 7.21 -2.36
N GLN A 122 16.56 8.45 -2.15
CA GLN A 122 15.75 9.50 -1.52
C GLN A 122 14.46 9.76 -2.31
N LYS A 123 14.55 9.84 -3.64
CA LYS A 123 13.36 9.96 -4.50
C LYS A 123 12.42 8.76 -4.35
N LEU A 124 12.95 7.54 -4.38
CA LEU A 124 12.15 6.32 -4.23
C LEU A 124 11.37 6.30 -2.91
N MET A 125 12.07 6.56 -1.79
CA MET A 125 11.46 6.59 -0.45
C MET A 125 10.42 7.71 -0.32
N LYS A 126 10.69 8.87 -0.93
CA LYS A 126 9.77 9.99 -0.98
C LYS A 126 8.51 9.63 -1.78
N ASP A 127 8.67 9.08 -2.98
CA ASP A 127 7.55 8.68 -3.83
C ASP A 127 6.69 7.60 -3.16
N TYR A 128 7.31 6.61 -2.53
CA TYR A 128 6.64 5.55 -1.78
C TYR A 128 5.76 6.15 -0.68
N THR A 129 6.33 7.05 0.13
CA THR A 129 5.62 7.70 1.24
C THR A 129 4.52 8.65 0.76
N ASP A 130 4.82 9.50 -0.23
CA ASP A 130 3.91 10.52 -0.75
C ASP A 130 2.67 9.90 -1.42
N THR A 131 2.80 8.70 -1.98
CA THR A 131 1.69 8.00 -2.65
C THR A 131 0.53 7.69 -1.68
N PHE A 132 0.84 7.44 -0.41
CA PHE A 132 -0.13 6.99 0.60
C PHE A 132 -0.36 8.03 1.71
N LYS A 133 -0.04 9.30 1.46
CA LYS A 133 -0.40 10.38 2.39
C LYS A 133 -1.92 10.53 2.45
N MET A 134 -2.43 10.70 3.68
CA MET A 134 -3.84 11.03 3.94
C MET A 134 -4.18 12.43 3.47
#